data_AF-A0A655QB69-F1
#
_entry.id   AF-A0A655QB69-F1
#
_cell.length_a   1.000
_cell.length_b   1.000
_cell.length_c   1.000
_cell.angle_alpha   90.00
_cell.angle_beta   90.00
_cell.angle_gamma   90.00
#
_symmetry.space_group_name_H-M   'P 1'
#
loop_
_entity.id
_entity.type
_entity.pdbx_description
1 polymer ?
#
loop_
_entity_poly.entity_id
_entity_poly.type
_entity_poly.pdbx_seq_one_letter_code
_entity_poly.pdbx_strand_id
1 'polypeptide(L)' 'MWRKPERLEQVLLCCEADHRGRLGLENEPYPQREIFLRAYQAALGVAVQAVIADGFHGKQIKEELDKRRVSAIEAL' A
#
# COMPACT_ATOMS: atom_id res chain seq x y z
N MET A 1 -8.00 -2.99 4.22
CA MET A 1 -6.56 -2.84 4.45
C MET A 1 -6.27 -1.75 5.48
N TRP A 2 -6.73 -0.51 5.28
CA TRP A 2 -6.40 0.65 6.15
C TRP A 2 -6.61 0.50 7.67
N ARG A 3 -7.63 -0.27 8.10
CA ARG A 3 -7.95 -0.47 9.53
C ARG A 3 -7.25 -1.69 10.16
N LYS A 4 -6.58 -2.51 9.35
CA LYS A 4 -5.92 -3.77 9.73
C LYS A 4 -4.68 -3.95 8.84
N PRO A 5 -3.62 -3.14 9.07
CA PRO A 5 -2.41 -3.12 8.24
C PRO A 5 -1.73 -4.50 8.16
N GLU A 6 -1.83 -5.30 9.22
CA GLU A 6 -1.21 -6.63 9.34
C GLU A 6 -1.67 -7.58 8.24
N ARG A 7 -2.88 -7.36 7.69
CA ARG A 7 -3.42 -8.18 6.59
C ARG A 7 -2.62 -8.07 5.30
N LEU A 8 -2.00 -6.91 5.03
CA LEU A 8 -1.17 -6.76 3.84
C LEU A 8 0.05 -7.67 3.93
N GLU A 9 0.75 -7.65 5.06
CA GLU A 9 1.93 -8.49 5.30
C GLU A 9 1.62 -9.98 5.17
N GLN A 10 0.48 -10.42 5.71
CA GLN A 10 0.01 -11.80 5.59
C GLN A 10 -0.21 -12.21 4.12
N VAL A 11 -0.86 -11.36 3.33
CA VAL A 11 -1.09 -11.64 1.90
C VAL A 11 0.23 -11.67 1.13
N LEU A 12 1.14 -10.72 1.40
CA LEU A 12 2.45 -10.69 0.74
C LEU A 12 3.30 -11.92 1.10
N LEU A 13 3.24 -12.39 2.35
CA LEU A 13 3.88 -13.63 2.77
C LEU A 13 3.32 -14.84 2.01
N CYS A 14 1.99 -14.94 1.88
CA CYS A 14 1.37 -16.02 1.10
C CYS A 14 1.80 -15.99 -0.37
N CYS A 15 1.87 -14.81 -0.98
CA CYS A 15 2.34 -14.67 -2.37
C CYS A 15 3.82 -15.03 -2.54
N GLU A 16 4.68 -14.61 -1.62
CA GLU A 16 6.10 -14.96 -1.63
C GLU A 16 6.30 -16.49 -1.46
N ALA A 17 5.51 -17.12 -0.60
CA ALA A 17 5.52 -18.57 -0.42
C ALA A 17 5.04 -19.32 -1.69
N ASP A 18 3.99 -18.85 -2.37
CA ASP A 18 3.55 -19.44 -3.65
C ASP A 18 4.62 -19.32 -4.73
N HIS A 19 5.28 -18.16 -4.82
CA HIS A 19 6.36 -17.92 -5.78
C HIS A 19 7.52 -18.91 -5.57
N ARG A 20 8.04 -18.98 -4.34
CA ARG A 20 9.18 -19.86 -4.01
C ARG A 20 8.82 -21.34 -3.94
N GLY A 21 7.55 -21.69 -3.79
CA GLY A 21 7.08 -23.08 -3.78
C GLY A 21 7.08 -23.75 -5.15
N ARG A 22 7.30 -23.00 -6.23
CA ARG A 22 7.36 -23.52 -7.60
C ARG A 22 8.76 -24.04 -7.90
N LEU A 23 8.83 -25.20 -8.56
CA LEU A 23 10.08 -25.85 -8.93
C LEU A 23 11.00 -24.90 -9.70
N GLY A 24 12.23 -24.74 -9.21
CA GLY A 24 13.25 -23.89 -9.81
C GLY A 24 13.18 -22.40 -9.42
N LEU A 25 12.27 -22.01 -8.53
CA LEU A 25 12.13 -20.63 -8.01
C LEU A 25 12.42 -20.54 -6.51
N GLU A 26 12.97 -21.57 -5.88
CA GLU A 26 13.11 -21.70 -4.43
C GLU A 26 13.95 -20.57 -3.82
N ASN A 27 14.94 -20.09 -4.57
CA ASN A 27 15.85 -19.02 -4.19
C ASN A 27 15.60 -17.71 -4.95
N GLU A 28 14.60 -17.69 -5.84
CA GLU A 28 14.31 -16.48 -6.61
C GLU A 28 13.67 -15.43 -5.69
N PRO A 29 14.16 -14.18 -5.75
CA PRO A 29 13.60 -13.11 -4.96
C PRO A 29 12.18 -12.78 -5.45
N TYR A 30 11.31 -12.41 -4.52
CA TYR A 30 9.96 -11.92 -4.82
C TYR A 30 9.90 -10.39 -4.58
N PRO A 31 10.44 -9.56 -5.50
CA PRO A 31 10.56 -8.11 -5.31
C PRO A 31 9.21 -7.40 -5.14
N GLN A 32 8.11 -8.04 -5.58
CA GLN A 32 6.76 -7.51 -5.47
C GLN A 32 6.40 -7.22 -4.01
N ARG A 33 6.86 -8.04 -3.06
CA ARG A 33 6.65 -7.79 -1.63
C ARG A 33 7.12 -6.40 -1.22
N GLU A 34 8.36 -6.06 -1.56
CA GLU A 34 8.96 -4.78 -1.18
C GLU A 34 8.28 -3.61 -1.90
N ILE A 35 7.96 -3.78 -3.20
CA ILE A 35 7.23 -2.78 -3.98
C ILE A 35 5.88 -2.45 -3.32
N PHE A 36 5.10 -3.47 -2.93
CA PHE A 36 3.81 -3.27 -2.28
C PHE A 36 3.93 -2.65 -0.88
N LEU A 37 4.95 -3.03 -0.11
CA LEU A 37 5.19 -2.43 1.21
C LEU A 37 5.53 -0.95 1.07
N ARG A 38 6.44 -0.58 0.15
CA ARG A 38 6.80 0.83 -0.10
C ARG A 38 5.58 1.66 -0.53
N ALA A 39 4.79 1.15 -1.49
CA ALA A 39 3.56 1.80 -1.92
C ALA A 39 2.56 1.99 -0.77
N TYR A 40 2.40 0.98 0.08
CA TYR A 40 1.50 1.04 1.22
C TYR A 40 1.95 2.09 2.25
N GLN A 41 3.25 2.16 2.55
CA GLN A 41 3.80 3.15 3.47
C GLN A 41 3.65 4.58 2.94
N ALA A 42 3.89 4.81 1.65
CA ALA A 42 3.65 6.12 1.02
C ALA A 42 2.18 6.56 1.15
N ALA A 43 1.24 5.65 0.88
CA ALA A 43 -0.18 5.93 1.04
C ALA A 43 -0.62 6.14 2.51
N LEU A 44 0.03 5.47 3.47
CA LEU A 44 -0.21 5.70 4.89
C LEU A 44 0.31 7.05 5.37
N GLY A 45 1.39 7.55 4.77
CA GLY A 45 1.95 8.87 5.08
C GLY A 45 1.01 10.05 4.77
N VAL A 46 -0.04 9.83 3.96
CA VAL A 46 -1.03 10.88 3.66
C VAL A 46 -2.00 11.07 4.81
N ALA A 47 -1.82 12.16 5.55
CA ALA A 47 -2.66 12.52 6.70
C ALA A 47 -4.03 13.05 6.26
N VAL A 48 -5.10 12.44 6.78
CA VAL A 48 -6.49 12.91 6.53
C VAL A 48 -6.72 14.32 7.06
N GLN A 49 -6.00 14.74 8.10
CA GLN A 49 -6.10 16.06 8.69
C GLN A 49 -5.65 17.15 7.71
N ALA A 50 -4.65 16.88 6.87
CA ALA A 50 -4.21 17.82 5.83
C ALA A 50 -5.30 18.03 4.77
N VAL A 51 -5.99 16.96 4.37
CA VAL A 51 -7.13 17.04 3.45
C VAL A 51 -8.27 17.88 4.03
N ILE A 52 -8.56 17.71 5.32
CA ILE A 52 -9.59 18.50 6.02
C ILE A 52 -9.15 19.97 6.14
N ALA A 53 -7.88 20.23 6.45
CA ALA A 53 -7.33 21.58 6.56
C ALA A 53 -7.40 22.35 5.23
N ASP A 54 -7.27 21.65 4.10
CA ASP A 54 -7.40 22.22 2.76
C ASP A 54 -8.88 22.48 2.35
N GLY A 55 -9.83 22.29 3.27
CA GLY A 55 -11.24 22.67 3.09
C GLY A 55 -12.13 21.60 2.45
N PHE A 56 -11.66 20.36 2.33
CA PHE A 56 -12.49 19.26 1.83
C PHE A 56 -13.46 18.76 2.91
N HIS A 57 -14.70 18.46 2.54
CA HIS A 57 -15.75 18.09 3.47
C HIS A 57 -16.56 16.86 3.04
N GLY A 58 -17.09 16.14 4.03
CA GLY A 58 -17.96 14.98 3.82
C GLY A 58 -17.35 13.94 2.88
N LYS A 59 -18.06 13.61 1.80
CA LYS A 59 -17.61 12.62 0.80
C LYS A 59 -16.31 13.02 0.09
N GLN A 60 -16.08 14.33 -0.08
CA GLN A 60 -14.90 14.85 -0.80
C GLN A 60 -13.59 14.54 -0.07
N ILE A 61 -13.62 14.41 1.26
CA ILE A 61 -12.43 14.03 2.05
C ILE A 61 -11.88 12.69 1.55
N LYS A 62 -12.76 11.70 1.33
CA LYS A 62 -12.34 10.37 0.88
C LYS A 62 -11.77 10.43 -0.54
N GLU A 63 -12.47 11.12 -1.44
CA GLU A 63 -12.07 11.24 -2.84
C GLU A 63 -10.70 11.91 -2.96
N GLU A 64 -10.48 12.98 -2.20
CA GLU A 64 -9.22 13.70 -2.19
C GLU A 64 -8.09 12.93 -1.49
N LEU A 65 -8.40 12.27 -0.37
CA LEU A 65 -7.44 11.41 0.32
C LEU A 65 -6.95 10.28 -0.60
N ASP A 66 -7.84 9.65 -1.35
CA ASP A 66 -7.47 8.59 -2.29
C ASP A 66 -6.61 9.14 -3.44
N LYS A 67 -6.91 10.33 -3.99
CA LYS A 67 -6.04 11.00 -4.99
C LYS A 67 -4.64 11.28 -4.46
N ARG A 68 -4.52 11.87 -3.28
CA ARG A 68 -3.22 12.20 -2.68
C ARG A 68 -2.39 10.95 -2.38
N ARG A 69 -3.05 9.86 -1.98
CA ARG A 69 -2.39 8.55 -1.82
C ARG A 69 -1.82 8.02 -3.13
N VAL A 70 -2.59 8.11 -4.22
CA VAL A 70 -2.11 7.73 -5.55
C VAL A 70 -0.89 8.58 -5.93
N SER A 71 -0.96 9.90 -5.80
CA SER A 71 0.18 10.79 -6.09
C SER A 71 1.41 10.49 -5.22
N ALA A 72 1.21 10.14 -3.95
CA ALA A 72 2.30 9.75 -3.06
C ALA A 72 2.96 8.43 -3.49
N ILE A 73 2.18 7.47 -4.01
CA ILE A 73 2.69 6.21 -4.57
C ILE A 73 3.43 6.45 -5.90
N GLU A 74 2.89 7.30 -6.79
CA GLU A 74 3.50 7.63 -8.08
C GLU A 74 4.86 8.34 -7.96
N ALA A 75 5.13 8.94 -6.81
CA ALA A 75 6.39 9.63 -6.52
C ALA A 75 7.51 8.72 -5.95
N LEU A 76 7.27 7.41 -5.80
CA LEU A 76 8.23 6.43 -5.26
C LEU A 76 9.30 5.95 -6.26
#